data_AF-A0AAV0MMC9-F1
#
_entry.id   AF-A0AAV0MMC9-F1
#
_cell.length_a   1.000
_cell.length_b   1.000
_cell.length_c   1.000
_cell.angle_alpha   90.00
_cell.angle_beta   90.00
_cell.angle_gamma   90.00
#
_symmetry.space_group_name_H-M   'P 1'
#
loop_
_entity.id
_entity.type
_entity.pdbx_description
1 polymer ?
#
loop_
_entity_poly.entity_id
_entity_poly.type
_entity_poly.pdbx_seq_one_letter_code
_entity_poly.pdbx_strand_id
1 'polypeptide(L)'
;MMALRGKTRAAMRCFFLTQQQLRLPLPLTPSSAADISSISAPSSHRFFSFTCSSLFRHSPLFAPSNQAFSRPISFRELHSSPPSIRSFAARGLQTMPNSDSVTYLTQREAAEVDEILMGPLGFSVDQLMELAGLSVATAIGIDFGQVYKPSEYNRVLAICGPGNNGGDGLVAARHLFHFGYKPFICYPKRTPKPLYSGLVTQLESLSVPFLSVEDLPADLSKEFDIVVDAMFGFSFHGNYSIYCSLLISIVVIRTPAVVSVDIPSGWHVEEGDVNGGGMKPDMLVSLTAPKLGAKNFSGAHHFLGGRFVPPAIVDKYKLHLPPYPGTSMCVRIGKPAHIDISALRENYISPEFLEEQVAADPFVQFRRWFDEAVEAGLKEPNAMGLSTVGKDGKPSSRMVLLKGFDQDGFVWYTNYESQKAHQLSENPRASLLFYWDGLNRQVRVEGSVQKVSEEESEQYFHSRPRGSQIGAIVSKQSSVIPGRQVLYEEHKELQEKFSDGSVIPKPINWGGYRLRPELFEFWQGQQSRLHDRLQYTPEEVKGTRVWKIVRLAP
;
A
#
# COMPACT_ATOMS: atom_id res chain seq x y z
N MET A 1 12.64 -73.37 15.53
CA MET A 1 11.27 -73.85 15.79
C MET A 1 10.29 -72.88 15.15
N MET A 2 9.51 -73.38 14.17
CA MET A 2 8.33 -72.81 13.44
C MET A 2 8.36 -71.30 13.06
N ALA A 3 8.68 -70.87 11.82
CA ALA A 3 7.89 -70.93 10.55
C ALA A 3 6.61 -70.05 10.60
N LEU A 4 6.23 -69.14 9.68
CA LEU A 4 6.53 -68.91 8.25
C LEU A 4 6.03 -67.50 7.79
N ARG A 5 6.85 -66.86 6.95
CA ARG A 5 6.71 -65.85 5.85
C ARG A 5 5.34 -65.25 5.41
N GLY A 6 5.41 -63.97 4.96
CA GLY A 6 4.81 -63.42 3.71
C GLY A 6 4.09 -62.05 3.84
N LYS A 7 4.68 -60.88 3.51
CA LYS A 7 4.58 -60.06 2.26
C LYS A 7 3.16 -59.99 1.66
N THR A 8 2.54 -58.86 1.27
CA THR A 8 2.98 -57.78 0.33
C THR A 8 1.93 -56.64 0.18
N ARG A 9 2.38 -55.39 -0.09
CA ARG A 9 1.88 -54.26 -0.97
C ARG A 9 0.36 -53.90 -1.01
N ALA A 10 -0.08 -52.67 -0.72
CA ALA A 10 0.05 -51.34 -1.39
C ALA A 10 -1.12 -50.97 -2.34
N ALA A 11 -1.73 -49.79 -2.13
CA ALA A 11 -2.18 -48.77 -3.13
C ALA A 11 -3.53 -48.06 -2.80
N MET A 12 -3.44 -46.82 -2.31
CA MET A 12 -3.87 -45.55 -2.95
C MET A 12 -5.16 -45.53 -3.80
N ARG A 13 -6.14 -44.67 -3.44
CA ARG A 13 -6.77 -43.67 -4.34
C ARG A 13 -7.73 -42.70 -3.64
N CYS A 14 -7.62 -41.44 -4.07
CA CYS A 14 -8.40 -40.25 -3.73
C CYS A 14 -9.91 -40.38 -4.03
N PHE A 15 -10.74 -39.63 -3.30
CA PHE A 15 -12.03 -39.16 -3.79
C PHE A 15 -12.25 -37.68 -3.46
N PHE A 16 -12.55 -36.92 -4.52
CA PHE A 16 -13.13 -35.59 -4.54
C PHE A 16 -14.55 -35.62 -3.95
N LEU A 17 -14.94 -34.59 -3.18
CA LEU A 17 -16.34 -34.29 -2.92
C LEU A 17 -16.62 -32.81 -3.21
N THR A 18 -17.38 -32.60 -4.28
CA THR A 18 -17.97 -31.35 -4.75
C THR A 18 -19.25 -31.02 -3.98
N GLN A 19 -19.48 -29.72 -3.80
CA GLN A 19 -20.69 -29.11 -3.24
C GLN A 19 -21.99 -29.63 -3.89
N GLN A 20 -23.02 -29.87 -3.06
CA GLN A 20 -24.40 -30.00 -3.50
C GLN A 20 -25.35 -29.15 -2.64
N GLN A 21 -26.30 -28.57 -3.35
CA GLN A 21 -27.32 -27.59 -2.95
C GLN A 21 -28.33 -28.14 -1.93
N LEU A 22 -28.77 -27.29 -1.00
CA LEU A 22 -29.99 -27.48 -0.20
C LEU A 22 -31.06 -26.50 -0.68
N ARG A 23 -32.14 -27.04 -1.27
CA ARG A 23 -33.44 -26.36 -1.48
C ARG A 23 -34.39 -26.80 -0.37
N LEU A 24 -35.15 -25.87 0.19
CA LEU A 24 -36.33 -26.13 1.03
C LEU A 24 -37.60 -25.56 0.34
N PRO A 25 -38.81 -26.11 0.62
CA PRO A 25 -39.98 -25.96 -0.24
C PRO A 25 -40.96 -24.86 0.22
N LEU A 26 -41.72 -24.34 -0.77
CA LEU A 26 -42.92 -23.50 -0.61
C LEU A 26 -44.17 -24.35 -0.38
N PRO A 27 -45.23 -23.82 0.27
CA PRO A 27 -46.61 -24.26 0.09
C PRO A 27 -47.47 -23.25 -0.71
N LEU A 28 -48.51 -23.76 -1.37
CA LEU A 28 -49.43 -23.07 -2.29
C LEU A 28 -50.83 -22.83 -1.67
N THR A 29 -51.37 -21.62 -1.95
CA THR A 29 -52.75 -21.20 -2.37
C THR A 29 -53.97 -21.33 -1.42
N PRO A 30 -55.18 -20.72 -1.68
CA PRO A 30 -55.63 -19.83 -2.79
C PRO A 30 -56.53 -18.58 -2.45
N SER A 31 -56.83 -17.79 -3.51
CA SER A 31 -58.08 -16.99 -3.79
C SER A 31 -58.25 -15.62 -3.07
N SER A 32 -58.53 -14.48 -3.73
CA SER A 32 -59.59 -14.20 -4.72
C SER A 32 -59.27 -13.08 -5.74
N ALA A 33 -60.01 -13.09 -6.85
CA ALA A 33 -59.91 -12.23 -8.05
C ALA A 33 -60.60 -10.86 -7.94
N ALA A 34 -60.16 -9.91 -8.79
CA ALA A 34 -61.01 -8.97 -9.54
C ALA A 34 -60.23 -8.39 -10.74
N ASP A 35 -60.90 -8.41 -11.89
CA ASP A 35 -60.48 -8.04 -13.24
C ASP A 35 -60.16 -6.54 -13.45
N ILE A 36 -59.38 -6.22 -14.50
CA ILE A 36 -59.83 -5.43 -15.67
C ILE A 36 -58.75 -5.50 -16.79
N SER A 37 -59.21 -6.01 -17.94
CA SER A 37 -58.75 -5.90 -19.33
C SER A 37 -58.12 -4.54 -19.72
N SER A 38 -57.30 -4.31 -20.74
CA SER A 38 -56.83 -5.00 -21.95
C SER A 38 -55.96 -3.96 -22.70
N ILE A 39 -54.99 -4.37 -23.53
CA ILE A 39 -54.79 -3.92 -24.93
C ILE A 39 -53.45 -4.46 -25.47
N SER A 40 -53.53 -4.85 -26.73
CA SER A 40 -52.67 -5.62 -27.63
C SER A 40 -51.25 -5.09 -27.93
N ALA A 41 -50.34 -6.04 -28.19
CA ALA A 41 -49.08 -5.86 -28.93
C ALA A 41 -49.30 -5.64 -30.44
N PRO A 42 -48.31 -5.11 -31.18
CA PRO A 42 -47.50 -6.04 -32.00
C PRO A 42 -45.99 -5.71 -32.14
N SER A 43 -45.25 -6.80 -32.32
CA SER A 43 -44.00 -7.06 -33.07
C SER A 43 -43.03 -5.96 -33.57
N SER A 44 -41.74 -6.25 -33.31
CA SER A 44 -40.55 -6.16 -34.20
C SER A 44 -39.86 -4.82 -34.50
N HIS A 45 -38.62 -4.66 -34.05
CA HIS A 45 -37.54 -3.85 -34.66
C HIS A 45 -36.19 -4.52 -34.33
N ARG A 46 -35.53 -5.20 -35.28
CA ARG A 46 -34.54 -4.71 -36.28
C ARG A 46 -33.29 -4.03 -35.68
N PHE A 47 -32.17 -4.75 -35.82
CA PHE A 47 -30.79 -4.31 -35.71
C PHE A 47 -30.49 -3.12 -36.63
N PHE A 48 -29.74 -2.14 -36.12
CA PHE A 48 -29.09 -1.11 -36.94
C PHE A 48 -27.57 -1.29 -36.86
N SER A 49 -26.99 -1.59 -38.03
CA SER A 49 -25.59 -1.38 -38.38
C SER A 49 -25.63 -0.60 -39.69
N PHE A 50 -24.94 0.54 -39.78
CA PHE A 50 -24.47 1.05 -41.07
C PHE A 50 -23.25 1.95 -40.89
N THR A 51 -22.17 1.50 -41.52
CA THR A 51 -21.05 2.26 -42.07
C THR A 51 -21.52 3.25 -43.16
N CYS A 52 -20.83 4.38 -43.34
CA CYS A 52 -20.63 4.93 -44.68
C CYS A 52 -19.43 5.91 -44.73
N SER A 53 -18.61 5.74 -45.77
CA SER A 53 -17.47 6.59 -46.12
C SER A 53 -17.75 7.39 -47.39
N SER A 54 -17.17 8.59 -47.44
CA SER A 54 -16.59 9.31 -48.60
C SER A 54 -17.47 10.05 -49.63
N LEU A 55 -17.04 11.28 -49.98
CA LEU A 55 -16.55 11.76 -51.31
C LEU A 55 -16.53 13.33 -51.31
N PHE A 56 -15.38 14.02 -51.34
CA PHE A 56 -14.47 14.38 -52.46
C PHE A 56 -14.88 15.58 -53.35
N ARG A 57 -13.90 16.48 -53.59
CA ARG A 57 -13.52 17.23 -54.83
C ARG A 57 -12.58 18.40 -54.42
N HIS A 58 -11.53 18.87 -55.11
CA HIS A 58 -10.73 18.47 -56.28
C HIS A 58 -9.39 19.27 -56.24
N SER A 59 -8.37 18.74 -56.93
CA SER A 59 -6.96 19.17 -57.11
C SER A 59 -6.81 20.39 -58.09
N PRO A 60 -5.63 20.82 -58.67
CA PRO A 60 -4.43 20.04 -59.06
C PRO A 60 -2.99 20.68 -59.05
N LEU A 61 -2.00 19.76 -59.10
CA LEU A 61 -0.75 19.67 -59.89
C LEU A 61 0.33 20.79 -59.88
N PHE A 62 1.61 20.41 -59.66
CA PHE A 62 2.71 20.41 -60.66
C PHE A 62 4.05 19.89 -60.05
N ALA A 63 4.78 19.10 -60.84
CA ALA A 63 6.22 18.80 -60.80
C ALA A 63 6.73 18.96 -62.27
N PRO A 64 8.03 18.81 -62.69
CA PRO A 64 9.24 18.34 -61.99
C PRO A 64 10.55 19.10 -62.39
N SER A 65 11.74 18.65 -61.95
CA SER A 65 12.91 18.31 -62.82
C SER A 65 14.33 18.42 -62.17
N ASN A 66 15.25 17.67 -62.79
CA ASN A 66 16.62 17.27 -62.46
C ASN A 66 17.69 18.38 -62.27
N GLN A 67 18.77 18.09 -61.52
CA GLN A 67 20.14 17.88 -62.08
C GLN A 67 21.21 17.70 -60.99
N ALA A 68 22.20 16.86 -61.30
CA ALA A 68 23.42 16.59 -60.55
C ALA A 68 24.40 17.77 -60.61
N PHE A 69 25.36 17.87 -59.66
CA PHE A 69 26.81 17.90 -59.95
C PHE A 69 27.64 17.89 -58.65
N SER A 70 28.84 17.37 -58.84
CA SER A 70 29.93 16.93 -57.99
C SER A 70 30.72 17.96 -57.13
N ARG A 71 31.30 17.41 -56.04
CA ARG A 71 32.70 17.53 -55.54
C ARG A 71 33.09 18.63 -54.52
N PRO A 72 34.18 18.41 -53.74
CA PRO A 72 34.28 18.70 -52.31
C PRO A 72 35.30 19.80 -52.00
N ILE A 73 35.14 20.54 -50.89
CA ILE A 73 36.23 21.35 -50.32
C ILE A 73 36.11 21.36 -48.79
N SER A 74 37.22 21.02 -48.14
CA SER A 74 37.43 21.14 -46.69
C SER A 74 37.60 22.61 -46.30
N PHE A 75 37.09 23.05 -45.15
CA PHE A 75 37.68 24.19 -44.47
C PHE A 75 37.65 24.03 -42.94
N ARG A 76 38.86 24.25 -42.42
CA ARG A 76 39.30 24.55 -41.05
C ARG A 76 38.28 25.18 -40.12
N GLU A 77 38.36 24.71 -38.88
CA GLU A 77 38.24 25.43 -37.60
C GLU A 77 37.77 26.89 -37.69
N LEU A 78 36.53 27.10 -37.23
CA LEU A 78 36.08 28.36 -36.68
C LEU A 78 35.56 28.09 -35.28
N HIS A 79 36.39 28.43 -34.30
CA HIS A 79 35.95 28.66 -32.93
C HIS A 79 34.86 29.73 -32.94
N SER A 80 33.63 29.33 -32.62
CA SER A 80 32.58 30.24 -32.20
C SER A 80 31.81 29.57 -31.07
N SER A 81 31.86 30.21 -29.90
CA SER A 81 31.09 29.83 -28.72
C SER A 81 29.60 29.85 -29.07
N PRO A 82 28.82 28.81 -28.75
CA PRO A 82 27.38 28.86 -28.96
C PRO A 82 26.72 29.80 -27.94
N PRO A 83 25.64 30.50 -28.32
CA PRO A 83 24.96 31.48 -27.48
C PRO A 83 24.22 30.78 -26.34
N SER A 84 24.05 31.49 -25.23
CA SER A 84 23.21 31.08 -24.09
C SER A 84 21.77 30.82 -24.54
N ILE A 85 21.39 29.55 -24.68
CA ILE A 85 20.00 29.16 -24.93
C ILE A 85 19.24 29.21 -23.61
N ARG A 86 18.25 30.11 -23.57
CA ARG A 86 17.25 30.25 -22.52
C ARG A 86 16.67 28.87 -22.17
N SER A 87 16.71 28.52 -20.89
CA SER A 87 16.08 27.31 -20.37
C SER A 87 14.58 27.37 -20.61
N PHE A 88 14.08 26.58 -21.56
CA PHE A 88 12.68 26.19 -21.55
C PHE A 88 12.50 25.20 -20.41
N ALA A 89 11.91 25.67 -19.32
CA ALA A 89 11.53 24.84 -18.19
C ALA A 89 10.64 23.70 -18.69
N ALA A 90 11.18 22.48 -18.66
CA ALA A 90 10.42 21.27 -18.87
C ALA A 90 9.32 21.21 -17.80
N ARG A 91 8.06 21.10 -18.23
CA ARG A 91 6.90 20.91 -17.36
C ARG A 91 7.19 19.70 -16.46
N GLY A 92 7.19 19.99 -15.16
CA GLY A 92 7.80 19.16 -14.13
C GLY A 92 7.17 17.78 -14.01
N LEU A 93 8.00 16.84 -13.56
CA LEU A 93 7.53 15.84 -12.61
C LEU A 93 6.73 16.58 -11.53
N GLN A 94 5.52 16.11 -11.25
CA GLN A 94 4.78 16.54 -10.07
C GLN A 94 5.61 16.15 -8.84
N THR A 95 6.41 17.11 -8.37
CA THR A 95 6.88 17.16 -7.00
C THR A 95 5.65 17.04 -6.12
N MET A 96 5.65 16.10 -5.18
CA MET A 96 4.64 16.05 -4.11
C MET A 96 4.50 17.48 -3.56
N PRO A 97 3.29 18.08 -3.60
CA PRO A 97 3.13 19.45 -3.15
C PRO A 97 3.60 19.55 -1.70
N ASN A 98 4.41 20.56 -1.44
CA ASN A 98 5.03 20.80 -0.15
C ASN A 98 3.91 20.83 0.92
N SER A 99 3.97 19.94 1.92
CA SER A 99 2.97 19.83 3.01
C SER A 99 2.93 21.07 3.92
N ASP A 100 3.74 22.09 3.63
CA ASP A 100 4.02 23.23 4.50
C ASP A 100 3.01 24.39 4.40
N SER A 101 2.01 24.35 3.52
CA SER A 101 1.05 25.46 3.43
C SER A 101 -0.39 24.98 3.29
N VAL A 102 -0.88 24.19 4.26
CA VAL A 102 -2.33 24.00 4.40
C VAL A 102 -2.96 25.31 4.92
N THR A 103 -4.07 25.76 4.32
CA THR A 103 -4.80 26.95 4.80
C THR A 103 -5.55 26.62 6.09
N TYR A 104 -5.50 27.52 7.08
CA TYR A 104 -6.21 27.41 8.34
C TYR A 104 -7.36 28.42 8.38
N LEU A 105 -8.53 27.99 8.86
CA LEU A 105 -9.73 28.82 8.95
C LEU A 105 -9.88 29.47 10.33
N THR A 106 -10.38 30.70 10.35
CA THR A 106 -10.99 31.31 11.54
C THR A 106 -12.27 30.56 11.93
N GLN A 107 -12.75 30.77 13.15
CA GLN A 107 -14.02 30.19 13.60
C GLN A 107 -15.18 30.68 12.72
N ARG A 108 -15.15 31.96 12.34
CA ARG A 108 -16.14 32.58 11.46
C ARG A 108 -16.13 31.96 10.06
N GLU A 109 -14.97 31.83 9.42
CA GLU A 109 -14.88 31.23 8.09
C GLU A 109 -15.33 29.77 8.10
N ALA A 110 -15.00 29.00 9.15
CA ALA A 110 -15.48 27.64 9.30
C ALA A 110 -17.02 27.58 9.35
N ALA A 111 -17.66 28.47 10.10
CA ALA A 111 -19.12 28.56 10.16
C ALA A 111 -19.74 28.94 8.79
N GLU A 112 -19.16 29.93 8.11
CA GLU A 112 -19.64 30.35 6.78
C GLU A 112 -19.49 29.24 5.73
N VAL A 113 -18.41 28.45 5.78
CA VAL A 113 -18.21 27.29 4.89
C VAL A 113 -19.31 26.25 5.11
N ASP A 114 -19.59 25.91 6.36
CA ASP A 114 -20.65 24.97 6.75
C ASP A 114 -22.03 25.44 6.27
N GLU A 115 -22.35 26.73 6.46
CA GLU A 115 -23.59 27.32 5.95
C GLU A 115 -23.72 27.24 4.43
N ILE A 116 -22.62 27.43 3.70
CA ILE A 116 -22.61 27.34 2.23
C ILE A 116 -22.83 25.90 1.76
N LEU A 117 -22.14 24.94 2.39
CA LEU A 117 -22.28 23.51 2.09
C LEU A 117 -23.72 23.04 2.30
N MET A 118 -24.30 23.37 3.46
CA MET A 118 -25.62 22.90 3.85
C MET A 118 -26.79 23.69 3.26
N GLY A 119 -26.54 24.94 2.84
CA GLY A 119 -27.55 25.79 2.21
C GLY A 119 -27.44 25.74 0.68
N PRO A 120 -26.79 26.74 0.04
CA PRO A 120 -26.74 26.87 -1.41
C PRO A 120 -26.24 25.65 -2.19
N LEU A 121 -25.35 24.84 -1.63
CA LEU A 121 -24.78 23.67 -2.30
C LEU A 121 -25.58 22.37 -2.05
N GLY A 122 -26.56 22.40 -1.14
CA GLY A 122 -27.54 21.35 -0.97
C GLY A 122 -27.03 20.06 -0.33
N PHE A 123 -25.86 20.06 0.31
CA PHE A 123 -25.44 18.92 1.11
C PHE A 123 -26.31 18.83 2.36
N SER A 124 -26.77 17.62 2.69
CA SER A 124 -27.49 17.41 3.94
C SER A 124 -26.52 17.14 5.09
N VAL A 125 -26.95 17.43 6.32
CA VAL A 125 -26.12 17.27 7.53
C VAL A 125 -25.65 15.82 7.70
N ASP A 126 -26.53 14.86 7.43
CA ASP A 126 -26.23 13.43 7.48
C ASP A 126 -25.17 13.01 6.46
N GLN A 127 -25.18 13.56 5.24
CA GLN A 127 -24.15 13.27 4.24
C GLN A 127 -22.76 13.75 4.68
N LEU A 128 -22.66 15.00 5.14
CA LEU A 128 -21.39 15.56 5.58
C LEU A 128 -20.87 14.86 6.84
N MET A 129 -21.75 14.58 7.79
CA MET A 129 -21.43 13.86 9.03
C MET A 129 -21.00 12.41 8.76
N GLU A 130 -21.64 11.71 7.82
CA GLU A 130 -21.24 10.35 7.43
C GLU A 130 -19.80 10.34 6.89
N LEU A 131 -19.49 11.29 6.00
CA LEU A 131 -18.15 11.40 5.41
C LEU A 131 -17.10 11.87 6.44
N ALA A 132 -17.47 12.78 7.34
CA ALA A 132 -16.60 13.26 8.41
C ALA A 132 -16.25 12.14 9.39
N GLY A 133 -17.23 11.41 9.92
CA GLY A 133 -16.99 10.29 10.82
C GLY A 133 -16.23 9.15 10.12
N LEU A 134 -16.51 8.88 8.84
CA LEU A 134 -15.70 7.95 8.05
C LEU A 134 -14.25 8.43 7.93
N SER A 135 -13.99 9.72 7.68
CA SER A 135 -12.64 10.28 7.67
C SER A 135 -11.91 10.11 9.00
N VAL A 136 -12.60 10.27 10.14
CA VAL A 136 -12.04 10.06 11.49
C VAL A 136 -11.68 8.60 11.70
N ALA A 137 -12.61 7.67 11.45
CA ALA A 137 -12.35 6.23 11.56
C ALA A 137 -11.21 5.79 10.63
N THR A 138 -11.19 6.34 9.41
CA THR A 138 -10.13 6.12 8.42
C THR A 138 -8.80 6.64 8.96
N ALA A 139 -8.72 7.84 9.55
CA ALA A 139 -7.47 8.38 10.11
C ALA A 139 -6.90 7.52 11.25
N ILE A 140 -7.77 6.96 12.09
CA ILE A 140 -7.39 6.04 13.17
C ILE A 140 -6.82 4.73 12.61
N GLY A 141 -7.51 4.14 11.62
CA GLY A 141 -7.12 2.84 11.06
C GLY A 141 -6.13 2.86 9.90
N ILE A 142 -5.83 4.04 9.34
CA ILE A 142 -5.57 4.24 7.91
C ILE A 142 -4.68 3.17 7.24
N ASP A 143 -5.21 2.67 6.13
CA ASP A 143 -4.61 1.63 5.30
C ASP A 143 -3.17 1.90 4.84
N PHE A 144 -2.42 0.79 4.65
CA PHE A 144 -1.00 0.66 4.29
C PHE A 144 0.02 1.21 5.29
N GLY A 145 -0.34 1.22 6.58
CA GLY A 145 0.59 1.51 7.67
C GLY A 145 0.00 1.49 9.08
N GLN A 146 -1.33 1.38 9.23
CA GLN A 146 -2.09 1.23 10.49
C GLN A 146 -1.52 2.05 11.65
N VAL A 147 -1.95 3.32 11.77
CA VAL A 147 -1.48 4.23 12.84
C VAL A 147 -1.72 3.61 14.22
N TYR A 148 -2.93 3.09 14.45
CA TYR A 148 -3.28 2.33 15.65
C TYR A 148 -3.84 0.96 15.23
N LYS A 149 -3.00 -0.06 15.08
CA LYS A 149 -3.40 -1.41 14.62
C LYS A 149 -4.52 -1.99 15.52
N PRO A 150 -5.66 -2.53 15.00
CA PRO A 150 -6.69 -3.15 15.85
C PRO A 150 -6.19 -4.32 16.71
N SER A 151 -5.10 -4.98 16.29
CA SER A 151 -4.44 -6.03 17.08
C SER A 151 -3.76 -5.51 18.34
N GLU A 152 -3.44 -4.22 18.40
CA GLU A 152 -2.74 -3.55 19.50
C GLU A 152 -3.64 -2.55 20.23
N TYR A 153 -4.48 -1.81 19.49
CA TYR A 153 -5.35 -0.74 19.95
C TYR A 153 -6.81 -1.07 19.68
N ASN A 154 -7.34 -2.10 20.33
CA ASN A 154 -8.64 -2.66 19.98
C ASN A 154 -9.81 -1.89 20.61
N ARG A 155 -9.67 -1.49 21.88
CA ARG A 155 -10.75 -0.94 22.71
C ARG A 155 -10.80 0.57 22.55
N VAL A 156 -11.87 1.08 21.95
CA VAL A 156 -11.99 2.50 21.61
C VAL A 156 -13.15 3.12 22.37
N LEU A 157 -12.90 4.15 23.20
CA LEU A 157 -13.96 4.94 23.81
C LEU A 157 -14.21 6.21 22.99
N ALA A 158 -15.39 6.35 22.40
CA ALA A 158 -15.82 7.61 21.79
C ALA A 158 -16.67 8.43 22.77
N ILE A 159 -16.20 9.63 23.10
CA ILE A 159 -16.90 10.56 23.99
C ILE A 159 -17.59 11.62 23.13
N CYS A 160 -18.91 11.49 22.99
CA CYS A 160 -19.72 12.28 22.08
C CYS A 160 -20.38 13.45 22.80
N GLY A 161 -20.26 14.66 22.23
CA GLY A 161 -20.98 15.84 22.70
C GLY A 161 -22.37 15.99 22.08
N PRO A 162 -23.14 17.02 22.49
CA PRO A 162 -24.52 17.20 22.02
C PRO A 162 -24.61 17.75 20.58
N GLY A 163 -23.51 18.23 19.99
CA GLY A 163 -23.52 18.88 18.68
C GLY A 163 -23.12 17.96 17.53
N ASN A 164 -22.84 18.59 16.37
CA ASN A 164 -22.39 17.88 15.17
C ASN A 164 -21.12 17.05 15.43
N ASN A 165 -20.15 17.58 16.19
CA ASN A 165 -18.93 16.85 16.55
C ASN A 165 -19.23 15.52 17.25
N GLY A 166 -20.24 15.48 18.12
CA GLY A 166 -20.68 14.23 18.76
C GLY A 166 -21.31 13.27 17.76
N GLY A 167 -22.06 13.77 16.78
CA GLY A 167 -22.56 12.99 15.66
C GLY A 167 -21.44 12.39 14.81
N ASP A 168 -20.39 13.17 14.51
CA ASP A 168 -19.19 12.68 13.82
C ASP A 168 -18.51 11.55 14.61
N GLY A 169 -18.45 11.67 15.95
CA GLY A 169 -17.97 10.63 16.85
C GLY A 169 -18.82 9.34 16.81
N LEU A 170 -20.15 9.46 16.77
CA LEU A 170 -21.05 8.30 16.65
C LEU A 170 -20.85 7.58 15.31
N VAL A 171 -20.74 8.32 14.21
CA VAL A 171 -20.43 7.77 12.88
C VAL A 171 -19.05 7.10 12.87
N ALA A 172 -18.04 7.77 13.42
CA ALA A 172 -16.68 7.23 13.50
C ALA A 172 -16.66 5.90 14.27
N ALA A 173 -17.34 5.82 15.41
CA ALA A 173 -17.43 4.59 16.19
C ALA A 173 -18.09 3.45 15.39
N ARG A 174 -19.14 3.73 14.61
CA ARG A 174 -19.78 2.72 13.75
C ARG A 174 -18.81 2.20 12.68
N HIS A 175 -18.06 3.08 12.01
CA HIS A 175 -17.05 2.64 11.04
C HIS A 175 -15.90 1.88 11.68
N LEU A 176 -15.44 2.31 12.86
CA LEU A 176 -14.41 1.59 13.63
C LEU A 176 -14.85 0.16 13.98
N PHE A 177 -16.12 -0.07 14.32
CA PHE A 177 -16.64 -1.43 14.47
C PHE A 177 -16.44 -2.26 13.20
N HIS A 178 -16.79 -1.71 12.03
CA HIS A 178 -16.60 -2.39 10.74
C HIS A 178 -15.13 -2.56 10.35
N PHE A 179 -14.24 -1.72 10.88
CA PHE A 179 -12.79 -1.84 10.69
C PHE A 179 -12.13 -2.83 11.68
N GLY A 180 -12.91 -3.49 12.54
CA GLY A 180 -12.44 -4.55 13.43
C GLY A 180 -12.05 -4.09 14.84
N TYR A 181 -12.33 -2.84 15.21
CA TYR A 181 -12.17 -2.35 16.58
C TYR A 181 -13.37 -2.71 17.45
N LYS A 182 -13.22 -2.55 18.77
CA LYS A 182 -14.28 -2.67 19.78
C LYS A 182 -14.62 -1.30 20.35
N PRO A 183 -15.54 -0.54 19.73
CA PRO A 183 -15.95 0.76 20.23
C PRO A 183 -16.86 0.67 21.46
N PHE A 184 -16.82 1.71 22.27
CA PHE A 184 -17.70 2.03 23.41
C PHE A 184 -18.07 3.51 23.28
N ILE A 185 -19.31 3.87 23.66
CA ILE A 185 -19.79 5.24 23.54
C ILE A 185 -20.07 5.83 24.92
N CYS A 186 -19.54 7.01 25.21
CA CYS A 186 -20.05 7.86 26.27
C CYS A 186 -20.77 9.04 25.64
N TYR A 187 -22.10 9.12 25.77
CA TYR A 187 -22.90 10.20 25.18
C TYR A 187 -23.83 10.83 26.25
N PRO A 188 -23.28 11.68 27.15
CA PRO A 188 -23.98 12.13 28.37
C PRO A 188 -25.20 13.00 28.05
N LYS A 189 -25.11 13.84 27.02
CA LYS A 189 -26.19 14.75 26.61
C LYS A 189 -26.66 14.42 25.20
N ARG A 190 -27.61 13.49 25.10
CA ARG A 190 -28.20 13.07 23.82
C ARG A 190 -29.06 14.18 23.21
N THR A 191 -28.88 14.43 21.92
CA THR A 191 -29.66 15.45 21.20
C THR A 191 -30.98 14.87 20.70
N PRO A 192 -32.14 15.47 21.05
CA PRO A 192 -33.46 14.94 20.70
C PRO A 192 -33.85 15.33 19.27
N LYS A 193 -33.05 14.92 18.28
CA LYS A 193 -33.32 15.08 16.85
C LYS A 193 -33.27 13.71 16.16
N PRO A 194 -34.09 13.48 15.11
CA PRO A 194 -34.16 12.19 14.42
C PRO A 194 -32.80 11.68 13.92
N LEU A 195 -31.96 12.57 13.40
CA LEU A 195 -30.60 12.24 12.93
C LEU A 195 -29.78 11.50 14.02
N TYR A 196 -29.65 12.11 15.19
CA TYR A 196 -28.86 11.56 16.30
C TYR A 196 -29.49 10.30 16.89
N SER A 197 -30.83 10.25 16.94
CA SER A 197 -31.55 9.04 17.38
C SER A 197 -31.31 7.87 16.43
N GLY A 198 -31.25 8.14 15.12
CA GLY A 198 -30.88 7.16 14.10
C GLY A 198 -29.45 6.66 14.26
N LEU A 199 -28.48 7.55 14.49
CA LEU A 199 -27.07 7.17 14.73
C LEU A 199 -26.91 6.28 15.96
N VAL A 200 -27.61 6.61 17.05
CA VAL A 200 -27.66 5.77 18.26
C VAL A 200 -28.25 4.39 17.95
N THR A 201 -29.37 4.35 17.24
CA THR A 201 -30.03 3.09 16.85
C THR A 201 -29.10 2.21 15.99
N GLN A 202 -28.34 2.81 15.09
CA GLN A 202 -27.37 2.08 14.27
C GLN A 202 -26.28 1.42 15.13
N LEU A 203 -25.72 2.13 16.11
CA LEU A 203 -24.70 1.60 17.03
C LEU A 203 -25.28 0.51 17.95
N GLU A 204 -26.47 0.72 18.49
CA GLU A 204 -27.18 -0.29 19.29
C GLU A 204 -27.46 -1.56 18.48
N SER A 205 -27.79 -1.44 17.19
CA SER A 205 -28.00 -2.59 16.30
C SER A 205 -26.72 -3.42 16.07
N LEU A 206 -25.55 -2.81 16.24
CA LEU A 206 -24.24 -3.45 16.20
C LEU A 206 -23.80 -3.95 17.59
N SER A 207 -24.65 -3.82 18.61
CA SER A 207 -24.35 -4.14 20.01
C SER A 207 -23.18 -3.35 20.58
N VAL A 208 -22.95 -2.12 20.09
CA VAL A 208 -21.92 -1.23 20.65
C VAL A 208 -22.39 -0.70 22.02
N PRO A 209 -21.62 -0.88 23.11
CA PRO A 209 -22.04 -0.46 24.44
C PRO A 209 -22.08 1.07 24.60
N PHE A 210 -23.09 1.56 25.32
CA PHE A 210 -23.17 2.95 25.78
C PHE A 210 -22.94 2.99 27.29
N LEU A 211 -21.94 3.76 27.72
CA LEU A 211 -21.54 3.94 29.12
C LEU A 211 -21.99 5.31 29.62
N SER A 212 -22.41 5.38 30.89
CA SER A 212 -22.61 6.67 31.56
C SER A 212 -21.26 7.28 31.98
N VAL A 213 -21.25 8.54 32.41
CA VAL A 213 -20.02 9.18 32.92
C VAL A 213 -19.55 8.51 34.21
N GLU A 214 -20.50 8.02 35.01
CA GLU A 214 -20.28 7.38 36.30
C GLU A 214 -19.75 5.94 36.15
N ASP A 215 -20.08 5.27 35.06
CA ASP A 215 -19.61 3.91 34.75
C ASP A 215 -18.17 3.88 34.20
N LEU A 216 -17.63 5.04 33.81
CA LEU A 216 -16.27 5.11 33.29
C LEU A 216 -15.23 4.97 34.42
N PRO A 217 -14.15 4.20 34.21
CA PRO A 217 -13.09 4.11 35.19
C PRO A 217 -12.40 5.46 35.35
N ALA A 218 -11.96 5.76 36.58
CA ALA A 218 -11.17 6.97 36.86
C ALA A 218 -9.88 7.02 36.02
N ASP A 219 -9.32 5.86 35.69
CA ASP A 219 -8.19 5.68 34.78
C ASP A 219 -8.66 4.93 33.52
N LEU A 220 -8.86 5.69 32.45
CA LEU A 220 -9.37 5.19 31.17
C LEU A 220 -8.44 4.17 30.51
N SER A 221 -7.13 4.21 30.79
CA SER A 221 -6.16 3.33 30.10
C SER A 221 -6.22 1.87 30.47
N LYS A 222 -6.88 1.55 31.59
CA LYS A 222 -7.09 0.17 31.99
C LYS A 222 -8.07 -0.54 31.06
N GLU A 223 -9.03 0.22 30.53
CA GLU A 223 -10.16 -0.33 29.76
C GLU A 223 -10.13 0.06 28.28
N PHE A 224 -9.45 1.15 27.93
CA PHE A 224 -9.43 1.68 26.58
C PHE A 224 -8.01 1.93 26.10
N ASP A 225 -7.77 1.59 24.85
CA ASP A 225 -6.50 1.79 24.16
C ASP A 225 -6.50 3.13 23.39
N ILE A 226 -7.69 3.56 22.93
CA ILE A 226 -7.93 4.83 22.25
C ILE A 226 -9.11 5.56 22.90
N VAL A 227 -8.98 6.88 23.07
CA VAL A 227 -10.10 7.78 23.40
C VAL A 227 -10.32 8.74 22.24
N VAL A 228 -11.51 8.70 21.64
CA VAL A 228 -11.96 9.65 20.61
C VAL A 228 -12.69 10.80 21.30
N ASP A 229 -12.05 11.96 21.32
CA ASP A 229 -12.61 13.23 21.75
C ASP A 229 -13.49 13.81 20.63
N ALA A 230 -14.80 13.56 20.75
CA ALA A 230 -15.84 14.07 19.88
C ALA A 230 -16.82 14.98 20.67
N MET A 231 -16.35 15.65 21.73
CA MET A 231 -17.20 16.44 22.62
C MET A 231 -17.57 17.79 22.00
N PHE A 232 -16.58 18.60 21.63
CA PHE A 232 -16.81 19.98 21.18
C PHE A 232 -16.02 20.29 19.91
N GLY A 233 -16.75 20.66 18.86
CA GLY A 233 -16.15 21.15 17.61
C GLY A 233 -16.04 22.67 17.56
N PHE A 234 -15.68 23.19 16.39
CA PHE A 234 -15.41 24.62 16.19
C PHE A 234 -16.58 25.57 16.52
N SER A 235 -17.83 25.12 16.52
CA SER A 235 -19.02 25.96 16.76
C SER A 235 -19.46 26.04 18.23
N PHE A 236 -18.70 25.44 19.16
CA PHE A 236 -19.11 25.38 20.56
C PHE A 236 -18.93 26.73 21.29
N HIS A 237 -19.97 27.16 22.00
CA HIS A 237 -20.00 28.36 22.85
C HIS A 237 -20.60 28.08 24.25
N GLY A 238 -20.68 26.81 24.67
CA GLY A 238 -21.46 26.36 25.83
C GLY A 238 -20.70 26.19 27.15
N ASN A 239 -21.43 25.71 28.18
CA ASN A 239 -20.88 25.41 29.50
C ASN A 239 -20.36 23.96 29.58
N TYR A 240 -19.14 23.79 30.10
CA TYR A 240 -18.40 22.53 30.19
C TYR A 240 -18.86 21.59 31.31
N SER A 241 -19.69 22.03 32.25
CA SER A 241 -19.92 21.39 33.56
C SER A 241 -20.06 19.85 33.58
N ILE A 242 -20.85 19.25 32.69
CA ILE A 242 -21.05 17.78 32.66
C ILE A 242 -19.88 17.01 32.01
N TYR A 243 -19.06 17.69 31.20
CA TYR A 243 -17.88 17.12 30.54
C TYR A 243 -16.58 17.45 31.29
N CYS A 244 -16.61 18.30 32.32
CA CYS A 244 -15.43 18.72 33.08
C CYS A 244 -14.68 17.53 33.70
N SER A 245 -15.40 16.57 34.29
CA SER A 245 -14.78 15.37 34.86
C SER A 245 -14.07 14.53 33.80
N LEU A 246 -14.68 14.37 32.62
CA LEU A 246 -14.10 13.65 31.48
C LEU A 246 -12.84 14.35 30.95
N LEU A 247 -12.90 15.68 30.79
CA LEU A 247 -11.74 16.48 30.38
C LEU A 247 -10.59 16.35 31.38
N ILE A 248 -10.88 16.39 32.68
CA ILE A 248 -9.87 16.20 33.73
C ILE A 248 -9.24 14.81 33.65
N SER A 249 -10.05 13.75 33.54
CA SER A 249 -9.54 12.38 33.45
C SER A 249 -8.60 12.18 32.26
N ILE A 250 -8.89 12.82 31.12
CA ILE A 250 -8.04 12.74 29.92
C ILE A 250 -6.75 13.58 30.07
N VAL A 251 -6.83 14.77 30.69
CA VAL A 251 -5.66 15.65 30.87
C VAL A 251 -4.64 15.08 31.87
N VAL A 252 -5.11 14.41 32.92
CA VAL A 252 -4.26 13.96 34.04
C VAL A 252 -3.55 12.64 33.75
N ILE A 253 -4.08 11.81 32.84
CA ILE A 253 -3.65 10.42 32.67
C ILE A 253 -3.09 10.19 31.26
N ARG A 254 -1.80 9.89 31.18
CA ARG A 254 -1.05 9.73 29.92
C ARG A 254 -0.84 8.26 29.55
N THR A 255 -1.89 7.58 29.10
CA THR A 255 -1.77 6.16 28.74
C THR A 255 -2.65 5.69 27.57
N PRO A 256 -3.92 6.12 27.36
CA PRO A 256 -4.61 5.83 26.12
C PRO A 256 -4.23 6.84 25.04
N ALA A 257 -4.19 6.42 23.77
CA ALA A 257 -3.99 7.34 22.66
C ALA A 257 -5.22 8.24 22.51
N VAL A 258 -5.03 9.55 22.46
CA VAL A 258 -6.13 10.52 22.38
C VAL A 258 -6.26 11.06 20.96
N VAL A 259 -7.46 10.93 20.38
CA VAL A 259 -7.81 11.36 19.03
C VAL A 259 -8.89 12.44 19.11
N SER A 260 -8.55 13.69 18.81
CA SER A 260 -9.53 14.78 18.77
C SER A 260 -10.13 14.95 17.38
N VAL A 261 -11.46 15.01 17.34
CA VAL A 261 -12.24 15.32 16.13
C VAL A 261 -12.34 16.82 15.98
N ASP A 262 -11.89 17.30 14.82
CA ASP A 262 -11.93 18.68 14.34
C ASP A 262 -11.03 19.68 15.07
N ILE A 263 -11.25 19.87 16.37
CA ILE A 263 -10.49 20.71 17.30
C ILE A 263 -10.48 19.99 18.66
N PRO A 264 -9.34 20.01 19.40
CA PRO A 264 -9.32 19.43 20.75
C PRO A 264 -10.32 20.13 21.67
N SER A 265 -11.18 19.36 22.32
CA SER A 265 -12.23 19.91 23.18
C SER A 265 -11.65 20.75 24.31
N GLY A 266 -12.19 21.96 24.46
CA GLY A 266 -11.73 22.95 25.44
C GLY A 266 -10.61 23.88 24.94
N TRP A 267 -10.06 23.67 23.74
CA TRP A 267 -9.18 24.65 23.11
C TRP A 267 -9.96 25.84 22.56
N HIS A 268 -9.32 27.01 22.52
CA HIS A 268 -9.81 28.12 21.74
C HIS A 268 -9.66 27.79 20.24
N VAL A 269 -10.72 28.00 19.46
CA VAL A 269 -10.77 27.59 18.05
C VAL A 269 -9.68 28.26 17.21
N GLU A 270 -9.25 29.46 17.59
CA GLU A 270 -8.23 30.22 16.86
C GLU A 270 -6.88 30.30 17.56
N GLU A 271 -6.86 30.31 18.89
CA GLU A 271 -5.64 30.52 19.68
C GLU A 271 -5.08 29.20 20.25
N GLY A 272 -5.82 28.11 20.11
CA GLY A 272 -5.46 26.79 20.61
C GLY A 272 -5.55 26.71 22.13
N ASP A 273 -4.59 26.02 22.75
CA ASP A 273 -4.49 25.88 24.20
C ASP A 273 -3.90 27.13 24.87
N VAL A 274 -4.73 28.15 25.04
CA VAL A 274 -4.35 29.48 25.58
C VAL A 274 -3.68 29.39 26.96
N ASN A 275 -4.13 28.47 27.80
CA ASN A 275 -3.69 28.35 29.20
C ASN A 275 -2.66 27.23 29.43
N GLY A 276 -2.29 26.48 28.39
CA GLY A 276 -1.35 25.35 28.48
C GLY A 276 -1.84 24.13 29.27
N GLY A 277 -3.04 24.19 29.84
CA GLY A 277 -3.68 23.15 30.65
C GLY A 277 -4.74 22.34 29.91
N GLY A 278 -4.96 22.63 28.62
CA GLY A 278 -5.87 21.87 27.77
C GLY A 278 -5.35 20.48 27.44
N MET A 279 -6.24 19.65 26.90
CA MET A 279 -5.92 18.31 26.41
C MET A 279 -4.80 18.35 25.37
N LYS A 280 -3.92 17.35 25.40
CA LYS A 280 -2.82 17.18 24.43
C LYS A 280 -3.05 15.90 23.62
N PRO A 281 -3.87 15.95 22.55
CA PRO A 281 -4.15 14.76 21.77
C PRO A 281 -2.90 14.27 21.03
N ASP A 282 -2.79 12.94 20.89
CA ASP A 282 -1.78 12.29 20.05
C ASP A 282 -2.11 12.44 18.56
N MET A 283 -3.41 12.46 18.25
CA MET A 283 -3.95 12.65 16.92
C MET A 283 -5.00 13.78 16.87
N LEU A 284 -4.89 14.64 15.86
CA LEU A 284 -5.92 15.59 15.49
C LEU A 284 -6.43 15.28 14.08
N VAL A 285 -7.75 15.13 13.92
CA VAL A 285 -8.39 14.98 12.60
C VAL A 285 -9.19 16.24 12.30
N SER A 286 -8.58 17.19 11.60
CA SER A 286 -9.27 18.40 11.14
C SER A 286 -10.25 18.07 10.01
N LEU A 287 -11.49 18.53 10.10
CA LEU A 287 -12.51 18.31 9.07
C LEU A 287 -12.65 19.55 8.17
N THR A 288 -12.87 19.32 6.86
CA THR A 288 -13.01 20.34 5.81
C THR A 288 -11.72 21.13 5.54
N ALA A 289 -11.23 21.85 6.55
CA ALA A 289 -9.94 22.52 6.63
C ALA A 289 -9.56 22.68 8.12
N PRO A 290 -8.26 22.70 8.48
CA PRO A 290 -7.85 22.92 9.85
C PRO A 290 -8.29 24.31 10.34
N LYS A 291 -8.68 24.41 11.62
CA LYS A 291 -8.97 25.69 12.28
C LYS A 291 -7.69 26.29 12.84
N LEU A 292 -7.62 27.62 12.96
CA LEU A 292 -6.40 28.35 13.38
C LEU A 292 -5.76 27.79 14.65
N GLY A 293 -6.53 27.37 15.65
CA GLY A 293 -6.02 26.79 16.90
C GLY A 293 -5.26 25.48 16.70
N ALA A 294 -5.47 24.77 15.59
CA ALA A 294 -4.70 23.57 15.23
C ALA A 294 -3.23 23.89 14.92
N LYS A 295 -2.84 25.15 14.71
CA LYS A 295 -1.41 25.53 14.61
C LYS A 295 -0.63 25.25 15.90
N ASN A 296 -1.31 25.19 17.04
CA ASN A 296 -0.72 24.87 18.33
C ASN A 296 -0.69 23.36 18.61
N PHE A 297 -1.19 22.54 17.69
CA PHE A 297 -1.15 21.09 17.81
C PHE A 297 0.30 20.59 17.72
N SER A 298 0.68 19.74 18.68
CA SER A 298 2.02 19.18 18.81
C SER A 298 2.05 17.66 18.94
N GLY A 299 0.90 17.00 18.75
CA GLY A 299 0.80 15.54 18.76
C GLY A 299 1.47 14.90 17.55
N ALA A 300 1.63 13.58 17.58
CA ALA A 300 2.34 12.83 16.55
C ALA A 300 1.61 12.80 15.20
N HIS A 301 0.29 12.99 15.19
CA HIS A 301 -0.52 12.75 14.01
C HIS A 301 -1.53 13.86 13.74
N HIS A 302 -1.34 14.62 12.65
CA HIS A 302 -2.36 15.55 12.17
C HIS A 302 -2.89 15.07 10.83
N PHE A 303 -4.19 14.85 10.72
CA PHE A 303 -4.87 14.46 9.50
C PHE A 303 -5.89 15.52 9.10
N LEU A 304 -6.07 15.67 7.79
CA LEU A 304 -7.18 16.39 7.17
C LEU A 304 -8.17 15.37 6.62
N GLY A 305 -9.41 15.44 7.11
CA GLY A 305 -10.56 14.67 6.66
C GLY A 305 -11.64 15.56 6.03
N GLY A 306 -12.78 14.96 5.68
CA GLY A 306 -13.86 15.67 5.01
C GLY A 306 -13.56 15.94 3.54
N ARG A 307 -13.26 14.87 2.78
CA ARG A 307 -12.99 14.92 1.34
C ARG A 307 -14.26 15.18 0.51
N PHE A 308 -14.86 16.34 0.71
CA PHE A 308 -16.09 16.77 0.03
C PHE A 308 -16.07 18.26 -0.35
N VAL A 309 -14.99 18.99 -0.06
CA VAL A 309 -14.89 20.44 -0.31
C VAL A 309 -14.93 20.75 -1.81
N PRO A 310 -15.98 21.43 -2.31
CA PRO A 310 -16.10 21.76 -3.73
C PRO A 310 -15.11 22.84 -4.17
N PRO A 311 -14.69 22.86 -5.45
CA PRO A 311 -13.77 23.87 -5.99
C PRO A 311 -14.21 25.31 -5.72
N ALA A 312 -15.51 25.61 -5.76
CA ALA A 312 -16.04 26.94 -5.49
C ALA A 312 -15.72 27.45 -4.07
N ILE A 313 -15.71 26.56 -3.07
CA ILE A 313 -15.32 26.91 -1.69
C ILE A 313 -13.80 27.08 -1.60
N VAL A 314 -13.04 26.18 -2.23
CA VAL A 314 -11.58 26.29 -2.33
C VAL A 314 -11.16 27.64 -2.91
N ASP A 315 -11.79 28.06 -4.00
CA ASP A 315 -11.50 29.31 -4.68
C ASP A 315 -11.95 30.55 -3.90
N LYS A 316 -13.11 30.47 -3.21
CA LYS A 316 -13.66 31.58 -2.41
C LYS A 316 -12.78 31.88 -1.20
N TYR A 317 -12.38 30.84 -0.46
CA TYR A 317 -11.60 30.97 0.78
C TYR A 317 -10.10 30.78 0.58
N LYS A 318 -9.64 30.65 -0.67
CA LYS A 318 -8.21 30.44 -1.02
C LYS A 318 -7.60 29.27 -0.22
N LEU A 319 -8.32 28.17 -0.17
CA LEU A 319 -7.89 26.98 0.57
C LEU A 319 -6.79 26.27 -0.20
N HIS A 320 -5.65 26.08 0.45
CA HIS A 320 -4.60 25.19 -0.02
C HIS A 320 -4.81 23.84 0.66
N LEU A 321 -5.52 22.93 -0.02
CA LEU A 321 -5.76 21.57 0.48
C LEU A 321 -4.85 20.59 -0.25
N PRO A 322 -4.17 19.67 0.44
CA PRO A 322 -3.32 18.68 -0.19
C PRO A 322 -4.16 17.66 -0.99
N PRO A 323 -3.58 17.02 -2.02
CA PRO A 323 -4.24 15.95 -2.72
C PRO A 323 -4.42 14.74 -1.80
N TYR A 324 -5.63 14.18 -1.79
CA TYR A 324 -5.91 12.95 -1.05
C TYR A 324 -5.39 11.74 -1.84
N PRO A 325 -4.65 10.81 -1.21
CA PRO A 325 -4.07 9.66 -1.92
C PRO A 325 -5.16 8.67 -2.33
N GLY A 326 -5.19 8.31 -3.62
CA GLY A 326 -6.14 7.32 -4.16
C GLY A 326 -7.59 7.64 -3.78
N THR A 327 -8.25 6.67 -3.14
CA THR A 327 -9.63 6.77 -2.64
C THR A 327 -9.71 7.10 -1.14
N SER A 328 -8.59 7.47 -0.50
CA SER A 328 -8.58 7.78 0.94
C SER A 328 -9.50 8.95 1.27
N MET A 329 -10.16 8.86 2.42
CA MET A 329 -11.05 9.90 2.97
C MET A 329 -10.32 10.89 3.88
N CYS A 330 -9.04 10.67 4.15
CA CYS A 330 -8.18 11.62 4.86
C CYS A 330 -6.73 11.57 4.35
N VAL A 331 -5.97 12.61 4.69
CA VAL A 331 -4.58 12.79 4.29
C VAL A 331 -3.80 13.38 5.45
N ARG A 332 -2.59 12.88 5.69
CA ARG A 332 -1.73 13.40 6.75
C ARG A 332 -1.25 14.80 6.38
N ILE A 333 -1.34 15.73 7.32
CA ILE A 333 -0.88 17.12 7.20
C ILE A 333 0.10 17.46 8.34
N GLY A 334 0.79 18.59 8.22
CA GLY A 334 1.78 19.02 9.21
C GLY A 334 3.11 18.27 9.10
N LYS A 335 4.01 18.54 10.05
CA LYS A 335 5.33 17.90 10.06
C LYS A 335 5.19 16.43 10.45
N PRO A 336 5.80 15.49 9.71
CA PRO A 336 5.87 14.10 10.18
C PRO A 336 6.55 14.08 11.54
N ALA A 337 6.02 13.27 12.46
CA ALA A 337 6.62 13.09 13.77
C ALA A 337 8.11 12.74 13.63
N HIS A 338 8.95 13.23 14.55
CA HIS A 338 10.33 12.77 14.62
C HIS A 338 10.34 11.27 14.90
N ILE A 339 10.61 10.48 13.88
CA ILE A 339 10.67 9.03 14.00
C ILE A 339 11.95 8.68 14.74
N ASP A 340 11.83 8.22 15.99
CA ASP A 340 12.93 7.53 16.64
C ASP A 340 13.10 6.17 15.95
N ILE A 341 14.15 6.07 15.13
CA ILE A 341 14.48 4.86 14.38
C ILE A 341 14.66 3.66 15.32
N SER A 342 15.11 3.88 16.56
CA SER A 342 15.28 2.81 17.54
C SER A 342 13.94 2.25 18.05
N ALA A 343 12.87 3.04 17.97
CA ALA A 343 11.51 2.68 18.38
C ALA A 343 10.68 2.04 17.25
N LEU A 344 11.15 2.05 15.99
CA LEU A 344 10.50 1.38 14.86
C LEU A 344 10.52 -0.16 14.94
N ARG A 345 11.09 -0.69 16.02
CA ARG A 345 11.25 -2.12 16.22
C ARG A 345 9.89 -2.79 16.42
N GLU A 346 9.61 -3.78 15.59
CA GLU A 346 8.45 -4.67 15.77
C GLU A 346 8.79 -5.92 16.59
N ASN A 347 7.80 -6.44 17.31
CA ASN A 347 7.90 -7.73 18.02
C ASN A 347 7.32 -8.82 17.12
N TYR A 348 8.18 -9.71 16.61
CA TYR A 348 7.75 -10.79 15.73
C TYR A 348 6.96 -11.86 16.49
N ILE A 349 5.76 -12.19 16.00
CA ILE A 349 4.99 -13.34 16.46
C ILE A 349 5.03 -14.38 15.34
N SER A 350 5.69 -15.50 15.57
CA SER A 350 5.86 -16.54 14.55
C SER A 350 5.91 -17.92 15.19
N PRO A 351 5.57 -18.98 14.43
CA PRO A 351 5.76 -20.36 14.89
C PRO A 351 7.23 -20.64 15.21
N GLU A 352 7.47 -21.56 16.15
CA GLU A 352 8.81 -22.09 16.40
C GLU A 352 9.35 -22.79 15.14
N PHE A 353 10.67 -22.70 14.93
CA PHE A 353 11.34 -23.34 13.79
C PHE A 353 12.45 -24.26 14.29
N LEU A 354 12.10 -25.56 14.39
CA LEU A 354 12.93 -26.60 15.00
C LEU A 354 13.55 -27.56 13.97
N GLU A 355 14.67 -28.16 14.33
CA GLU A 355 15.48 -29.06 13.51
C GLU A 355 14.69 -30.29 13.04
N GLU A 356 13.74 -30.78 13.84
CA GLU A 356 12.94 -31.97 13.48
C GLU A 356 11.80 -31.64 12.51
N GLN A 357 11.48 -30.36 12.34
CA GLN A 357 10.36 -29.88 11.52
C GLN A 357 10.79 -29.55 10.09
N VAL A 358 12.09 -29.40 9.85
CA VAL A 358 12.61 -28.98 8.55
C VAL A 358 12.87 -30.13 7.60
N ALA A 359 12.81 -29.85 6.30
CA ALA A 359 13.24 -30.81 5.30
C ALA A 359 14.74 -31.05 5.39
N ALA A 360 15.17 -32.30 5.17
CA ALA A 360 16.58 -32.66 5.10
C ALA A 360 17.30 -32.03 3.89
N ASP A 361 16.57 -31.84 2.78
CA ASP A 361 17.05 -31.13 1.60
C ASP A 361 16.66 -29.64 1.68
N PRO A 362 17.64 -28.70 1.69
CA PRO A 362 17.36 -27.28 1.77
C PRO A 362 16.62 -26.74 0.53
N PHE A 363 16.71 -27.37 -0.64
CA PHE A 363 15.90 -26.97 -1.80
C PHE A 363 14.41 -27.25 -1.58
N VAL A 364 14.09 -28.37 -0.92
CA VAL A 364 12.73 -28.69 -0.52
C VAL A 364 12.25 -27.72 0.56
N GLN A 365 13.11 -27.38 1.54
CA GLN A 365 12.77 -26.40 2.57
C GLN A 365 12.54 -25.00 1.97
N PHE A 366 13.40 -24.56 1.05
CA PHE A 366 13.24 -23.30 0.33
C PHE A 366 11.93 -23.26 -0.45
N ARG A 367 11.61 -24.34 -1.19
CA ARG A 367 10.36 -24.43 -1.95
C ARG A 367 9.14 -24.27 -1.05
N ARG A 368 9.11 -24.94 0.10
CA ARG A 368 8.01 -24.80 1.08
C ARG A 368 7.81 -23.35 1.50
N TRP A 369 8.88 -22.68 1.95
CA TRP A 369 8.78 -21.28 2.37
C TRP A 369 8.45 -20.32 1.23
N PHE A 370 8.95 -20.59 0.02
CA PHE A 370 8.62 -19.80 -1.15
C PHE A 370 7.13 -19.93 -1.52
N ASP A 371 6.59 -21.15 -1.51
CA ASP A 371 5.17 -21.42 -1.78
C ASP A 371 4.28 -20.75 -0.72
N GLU A 372 4.67 -20.80 0.56
CA GLU A 372 3.98 -20.10 1.66
C GLU A 372 4.01 -18.57 1.47
N ALA A 373 5.12 -18.01 1.01
CA ALA A 373 5.23 -16.57 0.69
C ALA A 373 4.31 -16.16 -0.47
N VAL A 374 4.15 -17.04 -1.47
CA VAL A 374 3.21 -16.83 -2.58
C VAL A 374 1.76 -16.92 -2.09
N GLU A 375 1.43 -17.94 -1.28
CA GLU A 375 0.08 -18.14 -0.72
C GLU A 375 -0.35 -17.00 0.20
N ALA A 376 0.58 -16.44 0.97
CA ALA A 376 0.36 -15.25 1.80
C ALA A 376 0.13 -13.96 0.99
N GLY A 377 0.26 -14.00 -0.35
CA GLY A 377 0.05 -12.84 -1.21
C GLY A 377 1.12 -11.77 -1.06
N LEU A 378 2.34 -12.13 -0.63
CA LEU A 378 3.43 -11.17 -0.50
C LEU A 378 3.75 -10.55 -1.86
N LYS A 379 4.15 -9.28 -1.84
CA LYS A 379 4.54 -8.56 -3.05
C LYS A 379 5.91 -9.05 -3.52
N GLU A 380 5.96 -9.59 -4.74
CA GLU A 380 7.20 -10.05 -5.40
C GLU A 380 8.04 -11.01 -4.52
N PRO A 381 7.52 -12.18 -4.11
CA PRO A 381 8.23 -13.10 -3.21
C PRO A 381 9.52 -13.66 -3.83
N ASN A 382 9.69 -13.52 -5.15
CA ASN A 382 10.89 -13.89 -5.90
C ASN A 382 11.93 -12.76 -6.01
N ALA A 383 11.70 -11.60 -5.39
CA ALA A 383 12.73 -10.58 -5.25
C ALA A 383 13.81 -11.02 -4.26
N MET A 384 15.07 -10.81 -4.63
CA MET A 384 16.22 -11.17 -3.80
C MET A 384 17.33 -10.12 -3.87
N GLY A 385 17.99 -9.88 -2.76
CA GLY A 385 19.25 -9.15 -2.71
C GLY A 385 20.38 -10.03 -3.25
N LEU A 386 21.02 -9.60 -4.34
CA LEU A 386 22.23 -10.22 -4.86
C LEU A 386 23.44 -9.41 -4.40
N SER A 387 24.34 -10.06 -3.67
CA SER A 387 25.60 -9.49 -3.21
C SER A 387 26.79 -10.12 -3.94
N THR A 388 27.64 -9.27 -4.51
CA THR A 388 28.84 -9.66 -5.27
C THR A 388 30.04 -8.82 -4.84
N VAL A 389 31.25 -9.38 -4.98
CA VAL A 389 32.52 -8.75 -4.60
C VAL A 389 33.51 -8.96 -5.74
N GLY A 390 34.15 -7.89 -6.23
CA GLY A 390 35.21 -7.98 -7.25
C GLY A 390 36.58 -8.22 -6.62
N LYS A 391 37.65 -8.14 -7.43
CA LYS A 391 39.03 -8.31 -6.94
C LYS A 391 39.49 -7.23 -5.95
N ASP A 392 38.79 -6.10 -5.90
CA ASP A 392 39.06 -4.98 -4.97
C ASP A 392 38.55 -5.24 -3.55
N GLY A 393 37.85 -6.35 -3.32
CA GLY A 393 37.29 -6.72 -2.02
C GLY A 393 36.08 -5.89 -1.60
N LYS A 394 35.55 -5.00 -2.46
CA LYS A 394 34.42 -4.14 -2.12
C LYS A 394 33.08 -4.86 -2.40
N PRO A 395 32.25 -5.12 -1.38
CA PRO A 395 30.94 -5.70 -1.60
C PRO A 395 30.01 -4.69 -2.27
N SER A 396 29.17 -5.19 -3.18
CA SER A 396 28.02 -4.45 -3.71
C SER A 396 26.78 -5.32 -3.65
N SER A 397 25.64 -4.72 -3.33
CA SER A 397 24.35 -5.40 -3.24
C SER A 397 23.31 -4.67 -4.09
N ARG A 398 22.38 -5.42 -4.67
CA ARG A 398 21.20 -4.86 -5.37
C ARG A 398 20.08 -5.90 -5.47
N MET A 399 18.86 -5.42 -5.65
CA MET A 399 17.72 -6.31 -5.91
C MET A 399 17.76 -6.86 -7.33
N VAL A 400 17.48 -8.15 -7.45
CA VAL A 400 17.21 -8.86 -8.71
C VAL A 400 16.02 -9.80 -8.49
N LEU A 401 15.48 -10.35 -9.57
CA LEU A 401 14.39 -11.31 -9.49
C LEU A 401 14.90 -12.71 -9.77
N LEU A 402 14.60 -13.65 -8.87
CA LEU A 402 14.72 -15.07 -9.12
C LEU A 402 13.77 -15.47 -10.26
N LYS A 403 14.28 -16.25 -11.22
CA LYS A 403 13.54 -16.72 -12.41
C LYS A 403 13.34 -18.22 -12.48
N GLY A 404 14.17 -18.96 -11.77
CA GLY A 404 14.01 -20.39 -11.59
C GLY A 404 14.92 -20.89 -10.48
N PHE A 405 14.56 -22.02 -9.89
CA PHE A 405 15.44 -22.77 -9.03
C PHE A 405 15.11 -24.26 -9.13
N ASP A 406 16.15 -25.08 -9.11
CA ASP A 406 16.10 -26.53 -9.17
C ASP A 406 17.28 -27.09 -8.35
N GLN A 407 17.52 -28.40 -8.42
CA GLN A 407 18.60 -29.05 -7.69
C GLN A 407 20.01 -28.58 -8.12
N ASP A 408 20.13 -27.94 -9.28
CA ASP A 408 21.39 -27.37 -9.78
C ASP A 408 21.60 -25.91 -9.34
N GLY A 409 20.60 -25.27 -8.70
CA GLY A 409 20.76 -23.96 -8.06
C GLY A 409 19.71 -22.92 -8.42
N PHE A 410 20.09 -21.64 -8.24
CA PHE A 410 19.21 -20.48 -8.35
C PHE A 410 19.58 -19.61 -9.55
N VAL A 411 18.59 -19.30 -10.41
CA VAL A 411 18.81 -18.64 -11.71
C VAL A 411 18.22 -17.22 -11.73
N TRP A 412 19.02 -16.27 -12.20
CA TRP A 412 18.59 -14.91 -12.54
C TRP A 412 19.23 -14.47 -13.86
N TYR A 413 18.60 -13.50 -14.53
CA TYR A 413 19.06 -13.01 -15.84
C TYR A 413 19.44 -11.54 -15.77
N THR A 414 20.48 -11.17 -16.52
CA THR A 414 21.12 -9.86 -16.43
C THR A 414 21.89 -9.51 -17.70
N ASN A 415 22.33 -8.25 -17.78
CA ASN A 415 23.40 -7.83 -18.68
C ASN A 415 24.78 -8.25 -18.09
N TYR A 416 25.61 -8.91 -18.90
CA TYR A 416 26.96 -9.41 -18.63
C TYR A 416 28.04 -8.32 -18.57
N GLU A 417 27.74 -7.10 -19.00
CA GLU A 417 28.61 -5.91 -18.89
C GLU A 417 28.26 -5.05 -17.68
N SER A 418 27.27 -5.46 -16.88
CA SER A 418 26.93 -4.74 -15.66
C SER A 418 28.02 -4.90 -14.59
N GLN A 419 28.05 -3.97 -13.63
CA GLN A 419 29.04 -4.00 -12.53
C GLN A 419 29.08 -5.35 -11.79
N LYS A 420 27.92 -5.93 -11.46
CA LYS A 420 27.83 -7.26 -10.82
C LYS A 420 28.38 -8.39 -11.70
N ALA A 421 28.19 -8.31 -13.02
CA ALA A 421 28.69 -9.32 -13.93
C ALA A 421 30.22 -9.23 -14.08
N HIS A 422 30.77 -8.01 -14.10
CA HIS A 422 32.22 -7.82 -13.99
C HIS A 422 32.76 -8.38 -12.68
N GLN A 423 32.13 -8.08 -11.54
CA GLN A 423 32.53 -8.67 -10.25
C GLN A 423 32.48 -10.20 -10.27
N LEU A 424 31.41 -10.80 -10.81
CA LEU A 424 31.27 -12.24 -10.94
C LEU A 424 32.29 -12.87 -11.88
N SER A 425 32.74 -12.15 -12.90
CA SER A 425 33.81 -12.62 -13.80
C SER A 425 35.18 -12.64 -13.12
N GLU A 426 35.42 -11.75 -12.16
CA GLU A 426 36.66 -11.71 -11.37
C GLU A 426 36.62 -12.66 -10.18
N ASN A 427 35.45 -12.84 -9.58
CA ASN A 427 35.21 -13.67 -8.41
C ASN A 427 33.84 -14.35 -8.54
N PRO A 428 33.80 -15.63 -8.98
CA PRO A 428 32.55 -16.32 -9.30
C PRO A 428 31.84 -16.84 -8.04
N ARG A 429 31.63 -15.96 -7.05
CA ARG A 429 30.90 -16.23 -5.81
C ARG A 429 29.90 -15.12 -5.52
N ALA A 430 28.76 -15.48 -4.98
CA ALA A 430 27.73 -14.52 -4.57
C ALA A 430 26.94 -15.01 -3.35
N SER A 431 26.22 -14.08 -2.73
CA SER A 431 25.19 -14.34 -1.74
C SER A 431 23.85 -13.84 -2.25
N LEU A 432 22.81 -14.65 -2.06
CA LEU A 432 21.41 -14.30 -2.30
C LEU A 432 20.72 -14.13 -0.95
N LEU A 433 19.90 -13.09 -0.81
CA LEU A 433 19.10 -12.81 0.38
C LEU A 433 17.63 -12.63 0.00
N PHE A 434 16.77 -13.49 0.53
CA PHE A 434 15.32 -13.34 0.49
C PHE A 434 14.86 -12.80 1.85
N TYR A 435 14.00 -11.79 1.84
CA TYR A 435 13.37 -11.25 3.03
C TYR A 435 11.87 -11.16 2.80
N TRP A 436 11.11 -11.93 3.57
CA TRP A 436 9.66 -12.01 3.54
C TRP A 436 9.14 -11.42 4.84
N ASP A 437 9.02 -10.10 4.87
CA ASP A 437 8.63 -9.29 6.02
C ASP A 437 7.28 -9.74 6.61
N GLY A 438 6.26 -9.96 5.78
CA GLY A 438 4.94 -10.42 6.22
C GLY A 438 4.92 -11.80 6.88
N LEU A 439 6.00 -12.57 6.77
CA LEU A 439 6.17 -13.88 7.42
C LEU A 439 7.29 -13.88 8.47
N ASN A 440 7.95 -12.74 8.70
CA ASN A 440 9.13 -12.60 9.53
C ASN A 440 10.23 -13.62 9.17
N ARG A 441 10.45 -13.86 7.88
CA ARG A 441 11.40 -14.88 7.39
C ARG A 441 12.50 -14.27 6.56
N GLN A 442 13.67 -14.89 6.67
CA GLN A 442 14.82 -14.59 5.84
C GLN A 442 15.48 -15.89 5.38
N VAL A 443 15.89 -15.93 4.11
CA VAL A 443 16.73 -17.02 3.58
C VAL A 443 17.99 -16.46 2.96
N ARG A 444 19.15 -16.99 3.37
CA ARG A 444 20.43 -16.74 2.72
C ARG A 444 20.86 -17.97 1.94
N VAL A 445 21.37 -17.74 0.73
CA VAL A 445 21.96 -18.79 -0.11
C VAL A 445 23.30 -18.29 -0.62
N GLU A 446 24.37 -19.01 -0.34
CA GLU A 446 25.73 -18.65 -0.76
C GLU A 446 26.35 -19.76 -1.60
N GLY A 447 27.18 -19.39 -2.57
CA GLY A 447 27.90 -20.38 -3.35
C GLY A 447 28.56 -19.84 -4.61
N SER A 448 29.02 -20.78 -5.44
CA SER A 448 29.67 -20.50 -6.72
C SER A 448 28.66 -20.13 -7.80
N VAL A 449 29.06 -19.26 -8.72
CA VAL A 449 28.20 -18.73 -9.79
C VAL A 449 28.79 -19.06 -11.15
N GLN A 450 27.93 -19.56 -12.04
CA GLN A 450 28.28 -19.86 -13.43
C GLN A 450 27.24 -19.26 -14.39
N LYS A 451 27.63 -18.99 -15.63
CA LYS A 451 26.66 -18.65 -16.68
C LYS A 451 25.80 -19.88 -17.00
N VAL A 452 24.52 -19.65 -17.27
CA VAL A 452 23.66 -20.69 -17.86
C VAL A 452 24.02 -20.90 -19.33
N SER A 453 23.48 -21.94 -19.96
CA SER A 453 23.75 -22.17 -21.38
C SER A 453 23.18 -21.05 -22.26
N GLU A 454 23.71 -20.91 -23.47
CA GLU A 454 23.22 -19.91 -24.42
C GLU A 454 21.77 -20.23 -24.81
N GLU A 455 21.43 -21.50 -24.94
CA GLU A 455 20.09 -22.00 -25.25
C GLU A 455 19.10 -21.66 -24.12
N GLU A 456 19.49 -21.86 -22.86
CA GLU A 456 18.67 -21.48 -21.69
C GLU A 456 18.46 -19.96 -21.64
N SER A 457 19.50 -19.18 -21.99
CA SER A 457 19.40 -17.72 -22.11
C SER A 457 18.49 -17.26 -23.24
N GLU A 458 18.58 -17.90 -24.41
CA GLU A 458 17.75 -17.62 -25.59
C GLU A 458 16.28 -17.93 -25.31
N GLN A 459 16.00 -19.11 -24.77
CA GLN A 459 14.64 -19.54 -24.45
C GLN A 459 13.97 -18.58 -23.46
N TYR A 460 14.66 -18.21 -22.39
CA TYR A 460 14.11 -17.26 -21.42
C TYR A 460 14.03 -15.83 -21.97
N PHE A 461 14.96 -15.40 -22.84
CA PHE A 461 14.87 -14.09 -23.48
C PHE A 461 13.57 -13.95 -24.28
N HIS A 462 13.25 -14.94 -25.11
CA HIS A 462 12.06 -14.94 -25.97
C HIS A 462 10.75 -15.13 -25.21
N SER A 463 10.78 -15.70 -24.01
CA SER A 463 9.59 -15.78 -23.16
C SER A 463 9.20 -14.44 -22.52
N ARG A 464 10.07 -13.42 -22.57
CA ARG A 464 9.80 -12.11 -21.98
C ARG A 464 8.86 -11.29 -22.87
N PRO A 465 8.06 -10.36 -22.30
CA PRO A 465 7.29 -9.41 -23.11
C PRO A 465 8.18 -8.62 -24.08
N ARG A 466 7.71 -8.29 -25.28
CA ARG A 466 8.51 -7.59 -26.31
C ARG A 466 9.16 -6.31 -25.80
N GLY A 467 8.46 -5.49 -25.00
CA GLY A 467 9.05 -4.30 -24.39
C GLY A 467 10.23 -4.60 -23.47
N SER A 468 10.22 -5.75 -22.77
CA SER A 468 11.35 -6.21 -21.95
C SER A 468 12.52 -6.71 -22.80
N GLN A 469 12.24 -7.34 -23.94
CA GLN A 469 13.27 -7.75 -24.91
C GLN A 469 13.99 -6.52 -25.48
N ILE A 470 13.23 -5.50 -25.92
CA ILE A 470 13.76 -4.20 -26.38
C ILE A 470 14.57 -3.53 -25.27
N GLY A 471 14.01 -3.44 -24.05
CA GLY A 471 14.70 -2.83 -22.92
C GLY A 471 16.04 -3.49 -22.59
N ALA A 472 16.20 -4.79 -22.84
CA ALA A 472 17.49 -5.48 -22.67
C ALA A 472 18.53 -5.11 -23.74
N ILE A 473 18.10 -4.72 -24.95
CA ILE A 473 19.00 -4.21 -26.00
C ILE A 473 19.43 -2.78 -25.67
N VAL A 474 18.47 -1.91 -25.32
CA VAL A 474 18.71 -0.49 -25.00
C VAL A 474 19.60 -0.33 -23.77
N SER A 475 19.39 -1.19 -22.75
CA SER A 475 20.05 -1.01 -21.46
C SER A 475 21.49 -1.52 -21.46
N LYS A 476 22.44 -0.61 -21.71
CA LYS A 476 23.86 -0.73 -21.34
C LYS A 476 24.01 -0.59 -19.82
N GLN A 477 23.53 -1.59 -19.10
CA GLN A 477 23.33 -1.52 -17.65
C GLN A 477 24.62 -1.17 -16.91
N SER A 478 24.54 -0.19 -15.99
CA SER A 478 25.68 0.33 -15.19
C SER A 478 26.66 1.24 -15.93
N SER A 479 26.44 1.55 -17.22
CA SER A 479 27.16 2.62 -17.91
C SER A 479 26.60 4.01 -17.57
N VAL A 480 27.45 5.04 -17.64
CA VAL A 480 27.04 6.45 -17.53
C VAL A 480 26.42 6.87 -18.86
N ILE A 481 25.24 7.50 -18.81
CA ILE A 481 24.54 8.04 -19.99
C ILE A 481 24.26 9.54 -19.81
N PRO A 482 24.15 10.33 -20.90
CA PRO A 482 23.90 11.77 -20.82
C PRO A 482 22.57 12.16 -20.15
N GLY A 483 21.58 11.26 -20.18
CA GLY A 483 20.28 11.48 -19.56
C GLY A 483 19.25 10.46 -20.02
N ARG A 484 18.04 10.53 -19.44
CA ARG A 484 16.94 9.60 -19.71
C ARG A 484 16.50 9.60 -21.18
N GLN A 485 16.61 10.75 -21.85
CA GLN A 485 16.11 10.95 -23.21
C GLN A 485 16.73 9.98 -24.22
N VAL A 486 18.03 9.67 -24.08
CA VAL A 486 18.73 8.71 -24.94
C VAL A 486 18.08 7.32 -24.89
N LEU A 487 17.64 6.88 -23.70
CA LEU A 487 16.96 5.58 -23.55
C LEU A 487 15.59 5.57 -24.23
N TYR A 488 14.87 6.69 -24.22
CA TYR A 488 13.56 6.80 -24.87
C TYR A 488 13.67 6.82 -26.39
N GLU A 489 14.67 7.50 -26.92
CA GLU A 489 14.97 7.55 -28.35
C GLU A 489 15.36 6.16 -28.86
N GLU A 490 16.35 5.51 -28.24
CA GLU A 490 16.78 4.16 -28.62
C GLU A 490 15.64 3.13 -28.47
N HIS A 491 14.83 3.22 -27.41
CA HIS A 491 13.68 2.34 -27.23
C HIS A 491 12.64 2.54 -28.33
N LYS A 492 12.32 3.78 -28.68
CA LYS A 492 11.35 4.10 -29.73
C LYS A 492 11.84 3.61 -31.10
N GLU A 493 13.11 3.84 -31.43
CA GLU A 493 13.71 3.36 -32.68
C GLU A 493 13.63 1.83 -32.80
N LEU A 494 13.96 1.09 -31.74
CA LEU A 494 13.85 -0.37 -31.74
C LEU A 494 12.39 -0.84 -31.77
N GLN A 495 11.48 -0.13 -31.10
CA GLN A 495 10.06 -0.46 -31.16
C GLN A 495 9.49 -0.28 -32.57
N GLU A 496 9.90 0.76 -33.29
CA GLU A 496 9.55 0.98 -34.70
C GLU A 496 10.20 -0.08 -35.60
N LYS A 497 11.48 -0.37 -35.40
CA LYS A 497 12.23 -1.40 -36.15
C LYS A 497 11.58 -2.79 -36.06
N PHE A 498 11.07 -3.15 -34.89
CA PHE A 498 10.47 -4.47 -34.62
C PHE A 498 8.93 -4.40 -34.57
N SER A 499 8.32 -3.40 -35.20
CA SER A 499 6.86 -3.20 -35.23
C SER A 499 6.13 -4.19 -36.14
N ASP A 500 6.83 -4.78 -37.11
CA ASP A 500 6.34 -5.79 -38.04
C ASP A 500 6.14 -7.18 -37.41
N GLY A 501 6.45 -7.33 -36.12
CA GLY A 501 6.35 -8.59 -35.39
C GLY A 501 7.56 -9.50 -35.55
N SER A 502 8.62 -9.06 -36.23
CA SER A 502 9.87 -9.81 -36.37
C SER A 502 10.46 -10.20 -35.01
N VAL A 503 11.22 -11.31 -34.99
CA VAL A 503 11.87 -11.82 -33.79
C VAL A 503 12.97 -10.86 -33.37
N ILE A 504 12.95 -10.44 -32.11
CA ILE A 504 13.98 -9.58 -31.53
C ILE A 504 15.13 -10.50 -31.11
N PRO A 505 16.35 -10.35 -31.64
CA PRO A 505 17.46 -11.21 -31.26
C PRO A 505 17.90 -10.93 -29.83
N LYS A 506 18.29 -11.97 -29.08
CA LYS A 506 18.91 -11.80 -27.76
C LYS A 506 20.27 -11.09 -27.92
N PRO A 507 20.55 -10.04 -27.12
CA PRO A 507 21.89 -9.45 -27.08
C PRO A 507 22.95 -10.46 -26.61
N ILE A 508 24.15 -10.41 -27.19
CA ILE A 508 25.28 -11.25 -26.78
C ILE A 508 25.75 -10.95 -25.35
N ASN A 509 25.59 -9.71 -24.91
CA ASN A 509 25.89 -9.26 -23.56
C ASN A 509 24.73 -9.51 -22.57
N TRP A 510 23.74 -10.35 -22.91
CA TRP A 510 22.62 -10.66 -22.03
C TRP A 510 22.43 -12.18 -21.86
N GLY A 511 22.18 -12.61 -20.63
CA GLY A 511 21.88 -13.99 -20.32
C GLY A 511 21.75 -14.28 -18.83
N GLY A 512 21.72 -15.57 -18.49
CA GLY A 512 21.49 -16.04 -17.12
C GLY A 512 22.76 -16.37 -16.35
N TYR A 513 22.72 -16.17 -15.04
CA TYR A 513 23.64 -16.76 -14.09
C TYR A 513 22.88 -17.75 -13.20
N ARG A 514 23.61 -18.79 -12.77
CA ARG A 514 23.16 -19.80 -11.83
C ARG A 514 24.11 -19.83 -10.64
N LEU A 515 23.57 -19.66 -9.45
CA LEU A 515 24.29 -19.89 -8.20
C LEU A 515 24.07 -21.33 -7.75
N ARG A 516 25.15 -22.08 -7.58
CA ARG A 516 25.19 -23.42 -7.01
C ARG A 516 25.41 -23.32 -5.50
N PRO A 517 24.42 -23.67 -4.67
CA PRO A 517 24.52 -23.48 -3.23
C PRO A 517 25.60 -24.35 -2.58
N GLU A 518 26.37 -23.70 -1.73
CA GLU A 518 27.31 -24.31 -0.77
C GLU A 518 26.86 -24.04 0.67
N LEU A 519 25.88 -23.15 0.86
CA LEU A 519 25.29 -22.85 2.15
C LEU A 519 23.85 -22.36 1.96
N PHE A 520 22.96 -22.80 2.85
CA PHE A 520 21.68 -22.15 3.10
C PHE A 520 21.60 -21.74 4.57
N GLU A 521 20.98 -20.62 4.85
CA GLU A 521 20.55 -20.26 6.21
C GLU A 521 19.08 -19.86 6.17
N PHE A 522 18.28 -20.52 6.99
CA PHE A 522 16.88 -20.20 7.22
C PHE A 522 16.76 -19.51 8.58
N TRP A 523 16.20 -18.31 8.57
CA TRP A 523 16.00 -17.48 9.75
C TRP A 523 14.50 -17.18 9.92
N GLN A 524 13.99 -17.37 11.13
CA GLN A 524 12.62 -17.08 11.52
C GLN A 524 12.61 -16.12 12.71
N GLY A 525 11.92 -14.99 12.55
CA GLY A 525 11.75 -13.98 13.59
C GLY A 525 10.98 -14.52 14.79
N GLN A 526 11.35 -14.07 15.99
CA GLN A 526 10.75 -14.48 17.28
C GLN A 526 10.64 -13.27 18.21
N GLN A 527 9.72 -13.33 19.19
CA GLN A 527 9.37 -12.21 20.07
C GLN A 527 10.58 -11.68 20.88
N SER A 528 11.43 -12.59 21.37
CA SER A 528 12.45 -12.29 22.39
C SER A 528 13.84 -11.93 21.84
N ARG A 529 14.00 -11.73 20.51
CA ARG A 529 15.30 -11.71 19.80
C ARG A 529 16.02 -13.05 19.74
N LEU A 530 15.48 -14.09 20.38
CA LEU A 530 16.00 -15.44 20.27
C LEU A 530 15.49 -16.08 18.98
N HIS A 531 15.91 -15.52 17.85
CA HIS A 531 15.48 -15.96 16.51
C HIS A 531 15.94 -17.38 16.23
N ASP A 532 15.12 -18.12 15.50
CA ASP A 532 15.50 -19.47 15.07
C ASP A 532 16.35 -19.37 13.81
N ARG A 533 17.53 -19.99 13.85
CA ARG A 533 18.51 -19.98 12.75
C ARG A 533 19.02 -21.38 12.49
N LEU A 534 18.68 -21.92 11.32
CA LEU A 534 19.15 -23.23 10.87
C LEU A 534 19.99 -23.07 9.62
N GLN A 535 21.23 -23.56 9.67
CA GLN A 535 22.17 -23.54 8.56
C GLN A 535 22.36 -24.93 7.98
N TYR A 536 22.36 -25.00 6.66
CA TYR A 536 22.64 -26.19 5.88
C TYR A 536 23.98 -26.03 5.18
N THR A 537 24.87 -26.99 5.37
CA THR A 537 26.15 -27.09 4.64
C THR A 537 26.31 -28.49 4.05
N PRO A 538 26.91 -28.63 2.87
CA PRO A 538 27.13 -29.94 2.27
C PRO A 538 28.22 -30.70 3.03
N GLU A 539 27.98 -31.98 3.27
CA GLU A 539 28.91 -32.91 3.90
C GLU A 539 28.98 -34.21 3.08
N GLU A 540 30.14 -34.84 2.98
CA GLU A 540 30.27 -36.15 2.38
C GLU A 540 30.17 -37.25 3.43
N VAL A 541 29.14 -38.10 3.32
CA VAL A 541 28.96 -39.26 4.18
C VAL A 541 28.92 -40.50 3.31
N LYS A 542 29.93 -41.38 3.47
CA LYS A 542 30.07 -42.65 2.71
C LYS A 542 30.01 -42.44 1.18
N GLY A 543 30.64 -41.38 0.68
CA GLY A 543 30.66 -41.04 -0.75
C GLY A 543 29.34 -40.46 -1.28
N THR A 544 28.37 -40.17 -0.42
CA THR A 544 27.13 -39.47 -0.78
C THR A 544 27.16 -38.07 -0.19
N ARG A 545 26.89 -37.06 -1.03
CA ARG A 545 26.72 -35.68 -0.57
C ARG A 545 25.38 -35.56 0.16
N VAL A 546 25.42 -35.22 1.44
CA VAL A 546 24.28 -34.95 2.29
C VAL A 546 24.33 -33.52 2.80
N TRP A 547 23.22 -33.01 3.32
CA TRP A 547 23.19 -31.69 3.96
C TRP A 547 23.23 -31.85 5.47
N LYS A 548 24.24 -31.26 6.10
CA LYS A 548 24.35 -31.14 7.55
C LYS A 548 23.56 -29.92 8.01
N ILE A 549 22.69 -30.12 8.99
CA ILE A 549 21.88 -29.06 9.61
C ILE A 549 22.48 -28.70 10.96
N VAL A 550 22.68 -27.42 11.22
CA VAL A 550 23.14 -26.91 12.52
C VAL A 550 22.33 -25.69 12.94
N ARG A 551 22.07 -25.55 14.23
CA ARG A 551 21.49 -24.33 14.81
C ARG A 551 22.56 -23.29 15.08
N LEU A 552 22.29 -22.06 14.68
CA LEU A 552 23.13 -20.90 14.97
C LEU A 552 22.53 -20.09 16.12
N ALA A 553 23.39 -19.45 16.91
CA ALA A 553 22.95 -18.43 17.84
C ALA A 553 22.38 -17.22 17.08
N PRO A 554 21.29 -16.59 17.56
CA PRO A 554 20.70 -15.40 16.96
C PRO A 554 21.55 -14.14 17.10
#